data_AF-A0A5C8BRZ8-F1
#
_entry.id   AF-A0A5C8BRZ8-F1
#
_cell.length_a   1.000
_cell.length_b   1.000
_cell.length_c   1.000
_cell.angle_alpha   90.00
_cell.angle_beta   90.00
_cell.angle_gamma   90.00
#
_symmetry.space_group_name_H-M   'P 1'
#
loop_
_entity.id
_entity.type
_entity.pdbx_description
1 polymer ?
#
loop_
_entity_poly.entity_id
_entity_poly.type
_entity_poly.pdbx_seq_one_letter_code
_entity_poly.pdbx_strand_id
1 'polypeptide(L)'
;MKLPVFFDARDIARTVGGFSAIERVMEEERAQRERLLLLHALPDMDDLSLSLGGRAAFESAIERQRIEGERSIDSYRRLVDLSQLDLDAHQALGSLASAVESARVAGSLVLPDGLEQYRIADLSLAARLADAHRLSWWDDLRLDALNAHSALSSMFDEINVVGRGQWQAIESVLSDPLIGLDSARQAREFLDIAGLLRFPRFRTLTLQEKRRRVKRLIRENALPAPVKKAQGLVHRYEKLLRVLIAQCMEDAYGEDWAEARLPLCDCKKLLGKSLEGDESVLDHADYKHYELIMCHDEHFESVFAVAYTDIDELRRTIARLGQLRARSHHGRTFTVEDLRELTALWRAMEAGFEGLIDDVVIEP
;
A
#
# COMPACT_ATOMS: atom_id res chain seq x y z
N MET A 1 15.19 17.73 -7.29
CA MET A 1 15.71 17.11 -6.07
C MET A 1 16.56 15.90 -6.46
N LYS A 2 17.88 16.00 -6.38
CA LYS A 2 18.79 14.87 -6.67
C LYS A 2 18.74 13.93 -5.45
N LEU A 3 18.29 12.69 -5.64
CA LEU A 3 18.38 11.67 -4.59
C LEU A 3 19.85 11.26 -4.41
N PRO A 4 20.36 11.11 -3.18
CA PRO A 4 21.73 10.72 -2.94
C PRO A 4 22.00 9.30 -3.48
N VAL A 5 23.19 9.15 -4.04
CA VAL A 5 23.73 7.92 -4.60
C VAL A 5 24.18 7.05 -3.43
N PHE A 6 23.54 5.87 -3.27
CA PHE A 6 23.88 4.76 -2.36
C PHE A 6 24.12 5.10 -0.88
N PHE A 7 23.19 4.68 -0.01
CA PHE A 7 23.47 4.48 1.42
C PHE A 7 24.04 3.08 1.62
N ASP A 8 25.36 2.96 1.79
CA ASP A 8 26.05 1.72 2.21
C ASP A 8 26.28 1.77 3.74
N ALA A 9 25.88 0.72 4.46
CA ALA A 9 26.10 0.56 5.90
C ALA A 9 27.60 0.68 6.30
N ARG A 10 28.51 0.47 5.36
CA ARG A 10 29.95 0.63 5.55
C ARG A 10 30.38 2.09 5.70
N ASP A 11 29.66 3.04 5.11
CA ASP A 11 30.01 4.46 5.19
C ASP A 11 29.61 5.09 6.53
N ILE A 12 28.58 4.54 7.19
CA ILE A 12 28.20 4.88 8.57
C ILE A 12 29.23 4.33 9.57
N ALA A 13 29.73 3.10 9.34
CA ALA A 13 30.72 2.49 10.23
C ALA A 13 32.11 3.17 10.16
N ARG A 14 32.46 3.80 9.02
CA ARG A 14 33.74 4.51 8.84
C ARG A 14 33.80 5.88 9.50
N THR A 15 32.66 6.54 9.69
CA THR A 15 32.61 7.88 10.32
C THR A 15 32.89 7.84 11.83
N VAL A 16 32.87 6.66 12.45
CA VAL A 16 33.01 6.46 13.92
C VAL A 16 34.44 6.04 14.35
N GLY A 17 35.44 6.14 13.46
CA GLY A 17 36.86 6.37 13.83
C GLY A 17 37.54 5.47 14.88
N GLY A 18 37.41 4.13 14.84
CA GLY A 18 37.91 3.25 15.92
C GLY A 18 38.82 2.07 15.55
N PHE A 19 39.36 1.97 14.33
CA PHE A 19 39.98 0.72 13.87
C PHE A 19 41.37 0.38 14.44
N SER A 20 42.17 1.33 14.95
CA SER A 20 43.55 1.03 15.40
C SER A 20 43.67 0.55 16.86
N ALA A 21 42.64 0.74 17.70
CA ALA A 21 42.65 0.29 19.10
C ALA A 21 42.18 -1.18 19.26
N ILE A 22 41.40 -1.68 18.28
CA ILE A 22 40.72 -2.99 18.35
C ILE A 22 41.67 -4.15 18.05
N GLU A 23 42.62 -3.98 17.12
CA GLU A 23 43.62 -5.02 16.83
C GLU A 23 44.52 -5.32 18.04
N ARG A 24 44.85 -4.30 18.84
CA ARG A 24 45.76 -4.45 19.98
C ARG A 24 45.15 -5.25 21.15
N VAL A 25 43.84 -5.13 21.37
CA VAL A 25 43.13 -5.83 22.46
C VAL A 25 42.89 -7.31 22.10
N MET A 26 42.64 -7.59 20.82
CA MET A 26 42.42 -8.96 20.33
C MET A 26 43.69 -9.83 20.37
N GLU A 27 44.89 -9.22 20.27
CA GLU A 27 46.18 -9.91 20.42
C GLU A 27 46.52 -10.24 21.87
N GLU A 28 46.13 -9.38 22.82
CA GLU A 28 46.35 -9.59 24.26
C GLU A 28 45.51 -10.77 24.82
N GLU A 29 44.25 -10.90 24.40
CA GLU A 29 43.39 -12.01 24.86
C GLU A 29 43.83 -13.39 24.33
N ARG A 30 44.39 -13.44 23.11
CA ARG A 30 44.88 -14.69 22.51
C ARG A 30 46.08 -15.25 23.29
N ALA A 31 46.99 -14.38 23.69
CA ALA A 31 48.17 -14.74 24.48
C ALA A 31 47.83 -15.21 25.91
N GLN A 32 46.74 -14.70 26.48
CA GLN A 32 46.29 -15.07 27.82
C GLN A 32 45.67 -16.47 27.86
N ARG A 33 44.98 -16.86 26.78
CA ARG A 33 44.31 -18.18 26.65
C ARG A 33 45.29 -19.34 26.45
N GLU A 34 46.40 -19.09 25.72
CA GLU A 34 47.46 -20.10 25.55
C GLU A 34 48.24 -20.37 26.85
N ARG A 35 48.37 -19.39 27.76
CA ARG A 35 49.03 -19.59 29.07
C ARG A 35 48.22 -20.47 30.02
N LEU A 36 46.90 -20.41 29.97
CA LEU A 36 46.03 -21.20 30.86
C LEU A 36 46.00 -22.69 30.47
N LEU A 37 46.17 -23.01 29.19
CA LEU A 37 46.17 -24.40 28.70
C LEU A 37 47.47 -25.14 29.02
N LEU A 38 48.57 -24.43 29.29
CA LEU A 38 49.86 -25.00 29.66
C LEU A 38 49.98 -25.37 31.16
N LEU A 39 49.03 -24.95 32.01
CA LEU A 39 49.10 -25.13 33.48
C LEU A 39 48.42 -26.39 34.03
N HIS A 40 47.77 -27.21 33.19
CA HIS A 40 46.94 -28.36 33.64
C HIS A 40 47.48 -29.76 33.28
N ALA A 41 48.77 -29.89 32.94
CA ALA A 41 49.41 -31.19 32.78
C ALA A 41 50.25 -31.53 34.03
N LEU A 42 49.71 -32.33 34.95
CA LEU A 42 50.48 -32.93 36.05
C LEU A 42 50.36 -34.47 36.03
N PRO A 43 51.48 -35.21 36.11
CA PRO A 43 51.52 -36.66 36.20
C PRO A 43 51.76 -37.20 37.62
N ASP A 44 51.37 -38.46 37.78
CA ASP A 44 51.81 -39.54 38.68
C ASP A 44 51.94 -39.32 40.20
N MET A 45 51.09 -40.07 40.92
CA MET A 45 51.17 -40.32 42.37
C MET A 45 51.28 -41.83 42.59
N ASP A 46 52.52 -42.34 42.54
CA ASP A 46 52.84 -43.78 42.54
C ASP A 46 53.21 -44.34 43.95
N ASP A 47 52.93 -43.62 45.04
CA ASP A 47 53.66 -43.85 46.31
C ASP A 47 52.82 -44.16 47.57
N LEU A 48 51.66 -44.82 47.42
CA LEU A 48 50.79 -45.19 48.57
C LEU A 48 50.41 -46.68 48.65
N SER A 49 51.18 -47.57 48.01
CA SER A 49 50.86 -49.00 47.93
C SER A 49 51.45 -49.90 49.04
N LEU A 50 52.09 -49.33 50.08
CA LEU A 50 52.94 -50.12 50.99
C LEU A 50 52.45 -50.33 52.44
N SER A 51 51.20 -50.03 52.84
CA SER A 51 50.82 -50.22 54.26
C SER A 51 49.49 -50.90 54.63
N LEU A 52 48.67 -51.39 53.69
CA LEU A 52 47.37 -51.99 54.07
C LEU A 52 47.08 -53.29 53.32
N GLY A 53 47.52 -54.41 53.92
CA GLY A 53 46.84 -55.71 53.89
C GLY A 53 46.22 -56.15 52.57
N GLY A 54 47.04 -56.42 51.56
CA GLY A 54 46.63 -57.12 50.34
C GLY A 54 45.88 -56.25 49.33
N ARG A 55 46.54 -56.07 48.17
CA ARG A 55 46.12 -55.25 47.02
C ARG A 55 44.63 -55.35 46.65
N ALA A 56 44.08 -56.57 46.65
CA ALA A 56 42.70 -56.81 46.23
C ALA A 56 41.61 -56.34 47.23
N ALA A 57 41.89 -56.32 48.53
CA ALA A 57 40.90 -55.92 49.54
C ALA A 57 40.82 -54.40 49.68
N PHE A 58 41.97 -53.72 49.59
CA PHE A 58 42.06 -52.25 49.57
C PHE A 58 41.50 -51.67 48.28
N GLU A 59 41.84 -52.25 47.11
CA GLU A 59 41.25 -51.86 45.82
C GLU A 59 39.72 -52.03 45.84
N SER A 60 39.18 -53.12 46.42
CA SER A 60 37.72 -53.32 46.50
C SER A 60 37.01 -52.36 47.46
N ALA A 61 37.65 -51.94 48.55
CA ALA A 61 37.10 -50.99 49.50
C ALA A 61 37.16 -49.54 48.96
N ILE A 62 38.29 -49.16 48.35
CA ILE A 62 38.44 -47.88 47.65
C ILE A 62 37.47 -47.80 46.48
N GLU A 63 37.35 -48.85 45.67
CA GLU A 63 36.44 -48.84 44.53
C GLU A 63 34.98 -48.71 44.97
N ARG A 64 34.57 -49.38 46.07
CA ARG A 64 33.23 -49.18 46.64
C ARG A 64 33.01 -47.77 47.18
N GLN A 65 33.97 -47.23 47.92
CA GLN A 65 33.86 -45.88 48.49
C GLN A 65 33.95 -44.79 47.41
N ARG A 66 34.69 -45.04 46.33
CA ARG A 66 34.77 -44.21 45.12
C ARG A 66 33.45 -44.26 44.36
N ILE A 67 32.85 -45.43 44.13
CA ILE A 67 31.55 -45.57 43.47
C ILE A 67 30.44 -44.90 44.30
N GLU A 68 30.46 -45.04 45.63
CA GLU A 68 29.49 -44.34 46.51
C GLU A 68 29.75 -42.82 46.56
N GLY A 69 31.01 -42.40 46.58
CA GLY A 69 31.40 -41.00 46.48
C GLY A 69 31.01 -40.36 45.15
N GLU A 70 31.25 -41.04 44.03
CA GLU A 70 30.87 -40.61 42.68
C GLU A 70 29.34 -40.53 42.55
N ARG A 71 28.58 -41.48 43.10
CA ARG A 71 27.10 -41.43 43.13
C ARG A 71 26.57 -40.29 43.99
N SER A 72 27.22 -40.00 45.12
CA SER A 72 26.87 -38.88 46.00
C SER A 72 27.16 -37.53 45.34
N ILE A 73 28.33 -37.40 44.70
CA ILE A 73 28.72 -36.20 43.93
C ILE A 73 27.80 -36.00 42.73
N ASP A 74 27.42 -37.06 42.01
CA ASP A 74 26.47 -36.97 40.90
C ASP A 74 25.06 -36.58 41.38
N SER A 75 24.64 -37.05 42.54
CA SER A 75 23.35 -36.66 43.14
C SER A 75 23.36 -35.19 43.58
N TYR A 76 24.46 -34.72 44.17
CA TYR A 76 24.66 -33.30 44.51
C TYR A 76 24.74 -32.41 43.26
N ARG A 77 25.46 -32.83 42.20
CA ARG A 77 25.50 -32.11 40.92
C ARG A 77 24.11 -31.98 40.31
N ARG A 78 23.33 -33.05 40.26
CA ARG A 78 21.94 -32.99 39.77
C ARG A 78 21.06 -32.06 40.59
N LEU A 79 21.20 -32.03 41.92
CA LEU A 79 20.44 -31.12 42.78
C LEU A 79 20.85 -29.65 42.60
N VAL A 80 22.15 -29.39 42.44
CA VAL A 80 22.67 -28.05 42.14
C VAL A 80 22.20 -27.60 40.76
N ASP A 81 22.29 -28.46 39.75
CA ASP A 81 21.82 -28.20 38.39
C ASP A 81 20.30 -27.92 38.35
N LEU A 82 19.50 -28.67 39.10
CA LEU A 82 18.05 -28.44 39.24
C LEU A 82 17.76 -27.10 39.94
N SER A 83 18.50 -26.76 41.00
CA SER A 83 18.32 -25.46 41.67
C SER A 83 18.76 -24.28 40.81
N GLN A 84 19.80 -24.47 39.99
CA GLN A 84 20.29 -23.47 39.05
C GLN A 84 19.29 -23.26 37.91
N LEU A 85 18.71 -24.34 37.39
CA LEU A 85 17.61 -24.29 36.42
C LEU A 85 16.38 -23.55 36.98
N ASP A 86 16.01 -23.79 38.24
CA ASP A 86 14.90 -23.10 38.88
C ASP A 86 15.19 -21.62 39.11
N LEU A 87 16.41 -21.25 39.52
CA LEU A 87 16.85 -19.86 39.65
C LEU A 87 16.86 -19.14 38.30
N ASP A 88 17.40 -19.78 37.27
CA ASP A 88 17.45 -19.25 35.90
C ASP A 88 16.02 -19.10 35.34
N ALA A 89 15.12 -20.03 35.64
CA ALA A 89 13.70 -19.94 35.25
C ALA A 89 12.96 -18.80 35.95
N HIS A 90 13.16 -18.61 37.27
CA HIS A 90 12.56 -17.49 38.00
C HIS A 90 13.10 -16.14 37.53
N GLN A 91 14.40 -16.05 37.23
CA GLN A 91 15.02 -14.85 36.69
C GLN A 91 14.51 -14.55 35.25
N ALA A 92 14.34 -15.57 34.42
CA ALA A 92 13.76 -15.45 33.09
C ALA A 92 12.28 -15.01 33.12
N LEU A 93 11.48 -15.56 34.06
CA LEU A 93 10.07 -15.18 34.24
C LEU A 93 9.93 -13.73 34.76
N GLY A 94 10.78 -13.31 35.70
CA GLY A 94 10.83 -11.93 36.17
C GLY A 94 11.22 -10.94 35.07
N SER A 95 12.19 -11.30 34.23
CA SER A 95 12.61 -10.52 33.06
C SER A 95 11.47 -10.38 32.03
N LEU A 96 10.71 -11.46 31.80
CA LEU A 96 9.58 -11.45 30.87
C LEU A 96 8.42 -10.59 31.38
N ALA A 97 8.09 -10.67 32.68
CA ALA A 97 7.04 -9.85 33.27
C ALA A 97 7.36 -8.35 33.17
N SER A 98 8.62 -7.98 33.45
CA SER A 98 9.11 -6.61 33.26
C SER A 98 9.04 -6.18 31.80
N ALA A 99 9.43 -7.04 30.87
CA ALA A 99 9.40 -6.73 29.43
C ALA A 99 7.96 -6.54 28.90
N VAL A 100 6.98 -7.28 29.42
CA VAL A 100 5.56 -7.10 29.06
C VAL A 100 5.04 -5.75 29.55
N GLU A 101 5.40 -5.33 30.76
CA GLU A 101 4.96 -4.03 31.27
C GLU A 101 5.63 -2.87 30.52
N SER A 102 6.94 -2.96 30.27
CA SER A 102 7.66 -2.00 29.41
C SER A 102 7.08 -1.97 27.99
N ALA A 103 6.62 -3.10 27.45
CA ALA A 103 5.97 -3.16 26.14
C ALA A 103 4.63 -2.43 26.11
N ARG A 104 3.83 -2.53 27.19
CA ARG A 104 2.56 -1.78 27.29
C ARG A 104 2.81 -0.28 27.36
N VAL A 105 3.78 0.14 28.16
CA VAL A 105 4.19 1.55 28.23
C VAL A 105 4.66 2.02 26.87
N ALA A 106 5.59 1.30 26.24
CA ALA A 106 6.08 1.63 24.91
C ALA A 106 4.97 1.63 23.84
N GLY A 107 4.05 0.67 23.92
CA GLY A 107 2.88 0.55 23.05
C GLY A 107 1.88 1.70 23.19
N SER A 108 1.92 2.45 24.29
CA SER A 108 1.11 3.66 24.48
C SER A 108 1.75 4.94 23.90
N LEU A 109 3.03 4.88 23.53
CA LEU A 109 3.76 6.02 22.96
C LEU A 109 3.32 6.29 21.53
N VAL A 110 3.25 7.56 21.18
CA VAL A 110 2.86 8.03 19.84
C VAL A 110 3.95 7.66 18.83
N LEU A 111 3.55 7.01 17.74
CA LEU A 111 4.44 6.76 16.61
C LEU A 111 4.32 7.90 15.59
N PRO A 112 5.35 8.11 14.74
CA PRO A 112 5.24 9.03 13.62
C PRO A 112 4.04 8.71 12.72
N ASP A 113 3.43 9.76 12.18
CA ASP A 113 2.31 9.65 11.25
C ASP A 113 2.64 8.68 10.11
N GLY A 114 1.77 7.68 9.92
CA GLY A 114 1.94 6.62 8.91
C GLY A 114 2.56 5.31 9.43
N LEU A 115 3.21 5.30 10.60
CA LEU A 115 3.67 4.08 11.26
C LEU A 115 2.66 3.47 12.24
N GLU A 116 1.67 4.25 12.69
CA GLU A 116 0.63 3.75 13.60
C GLU A 116 -0.10 2.50 13.08
N GLN A 117 -0.33 2.42 11.76
CA GLN A 117 -0.97 1.26 11.13
C GLN A 117 -0.10 -0.01 11.15
N TYR A 118 1.22 0.13 11.37
CA TYR A 118 2.20 -0.96 11.43
C TYR A 118 2.70 -1.17 12.87
N ARG A 119 1.97 -0.67 13.87
CA ARG A 119 2.32 -0.84 15.28
C ARG A 119 2.42 -2.33 15.60
N ILE A 120 3.52 -2.70 16.26
CA ILE A 120 3.73 -4.07 16.69
C ILE A 120 2.84 -4.37 17.90
N ALA A 121 2.23 -5.55 17.93
CA ALA A 121 1.46 -6.00 19.08
C ALA A 121 2.33 -6.11 20.35
N ASP A 122 1.76 -5.78 21.50
CA ASP A 122 2.47 -5.73 22.79
C ASP A 122 3.29 -6.98 23.08
N LEU A 123 2.79 -8.17 22.76
CA LEU A 123 3.50 -9.43 22.98
C LEU A 123 4.78 -9.55 22.13
N SER A 124 4.72 -9.11 20.88
CA SER A 124 5.87 -9.12 19.97
C SER A 124 6.89 -8.06 20.38
N LEU A 125 6.43 -6.90 20.87
CA LEU A 125 7.31 -5.87 21.44
C LEU A 125 7.94 -6.32 22.76
N ALA A 126 7.20 -7.04 23.60
CA ALA A 126 7.70 -7.62 24.85
C ALA A 126 8.80 -8.66 24.60
N ALA A 127 8.67 -9.49 23.55
CA ALA A 127 9.74 -10.41 23.18
C ALA A 127 11.03 -9.66 22.81
N ARG A 128 10.93 -8.57 22.03
CA ARG A 128 12.08 -7.73 21.67
C ARG A 128 12.69 -7.04 22.90
N LEU A 129 11.86 -6.56 23.82
CA LEU A 129 12.32 -5.96 25.08
C LEU A 129 13.00 -6.97 26.00
N ALA A 130 12.50 -8.20 26.06
CA ALA A 130 13.17 -9.26 26.82
C ALA A 130 14.58 -9.54 26.28
N ASP A 131 14.78 -9.48 24.96
CA ASP A 131 16.11 -9.57 24.36
C ASP A 131 16.96 -8.32 24.63
N ALA A 132 16.36 -7.14 24.61
CA ALA A 132 17.04 -5.89 24.94
C ALA A 132 17.53 -5.85 26.40
N HIS A 133 16.71 -6.27 27.35
CA HIS A 133 17.04 -6.31 28.79
C HIS A 133 18.20 -7.25 29.13
N ARG A 134 18.55 -8.19 28.23
CA ARG A 134 19.73 -9.05 28.38
C ARG A 134 21.04 -8.34 28.08
N LEU A 135 20.98 -7.18 27.42
CA LEU A 135 22.15 -6.41 27.05
C LEU A 135 22.55 -5.46 28.18
N SER A 136 23.81 -5.52 28.59
CA SER A 136 24.34 -4.74 29.71
C SER A 136 24.33 -3.22 29.49
N TRP A 137 24.15 -2.79 28.25
CA TRP A 137 24.11 -1.38 27.83
C TRP A 137 22.68 -0.84 27.62
N TRP A 138 21.67 -1.71 27.70
CA TRP A 138 20.28 -1.30 27.52
C TRP A 138 19.85 -0.29 28.59
N ASP A 139 18.99 0.66 28.17
CA ASP A 139 18.41 1.70 29.00
C ASP A 139 16.98 1.93 28.49
N ASP A 140 16.03 2.00 29.42
CA ASP A 140 14.61 2.23 29.13
C ASP A 140 14.34 3.60 28.49
N LEU A 141 15.30 4.54 28.55
CA LEU A 141 15.25 5.76 27.73
C LEU A 141 15.20 5.48 26.21
N ARG A 142 15.46 4.24 25.77
CA ARG A 142 15.43 3.83 24.36
C ARG A 142 14.13 3.11 23.95
N LEU A 143 13.12 3.07 24.84
CA LEU A 143 11.82 2.44 24.56
C LEU A 143 11.11 3.05 23.34
N ASP A 144 11.04 4.37 23.26
CA ASP A 144 10.44 5.11 22.14
C ASP A 144 11.10 4.75 20.81
N ALA A 145 12.44 4.77 20.79
CA ALA A 145 13.23 4.43 19.62
C ALA A 145 13.00 2.97 19.21
N LEU A 146 12.99 2.03 20.16
CA LEU A 146 12.74 0.62 19.85
C LEU A 146 11.33 0.41 19.31
N ASN A 147 10.32 1.09 19.86
CA ASN A 147 8.95 1.01 19.37
C ASN A 147 8.84 1.54 17.92
N ALA A 148 9.42 2.71 17.63
CA ALA A 148 9.41 3.30 16.29
C ALA A 148 10.16 2.45 15.25
N HIS A 149 11.35 1.96 15.59
CA HIS A 149 12.14 1.09 14.72
C HIS A 149 11.48 -0.28 14.52
N SER A 150 10.76 -0.75 15.53
CA SER A 150 9.96 -1.98 15.44
C SER A 150 8.78 -1.82 14.49
N ALA A 151 8.01 -0.74 14.61
CA ALA A 151 6.93 -0.43 13.67
C ALA A 151 7.46 -0.25 12.24
N LEU A 152 8.64 0.35 12.09
CA LEU A 152 9.33 0.46 10.80
C LEU A 152 9.69 -0.91 10.19
N SER A 153 10.15 -1.86 11.01
CA SER A 153 10.39 -3.25 10.59
C SER A 153 9.10 -3.90 10.10
N SER A 154 8.00 -3.79 10.85
CA SER A 154 6.69 -4.33 10.43
C SER A 154 6.21 -3.71 9.11
N MET A 155 6.40 -2.40 8.95
CA MET A 155 6.07 -1.72 7.68
C MET A 155 6.83 -2.35 6.51
N PHE A 156 8.14 -2.64 6.66
CA PHE A 156 8.93 -3.25 5.59
C PHE A 156 8.52 -4.68 5.24
N ASP A 157 7.96 -5.42 6.19
CA ASP A 157 7.43 -6.77 5.94
C ASP A 157 6.11 -6.73 5.14
N GLU A 158 5.32 -5.66 5.28
CA GLU A 158 4.00 -5.53 4.64
C GLU A 158 4.03 -4.80 3.28
N ILE A 159 4.94 -3.83 3.11
CA ILE A 159 4.94 -2.97 1.92
C ILE A 159 5.90 -3.47 0.84
N ASN A 160 5.39 -3.50 -0.40
CA ASN A 160 6.21 -3.76 -1.59
C ASN A 160 6.67 -2.47 -2.30
N VAL A 161 6.10 -1.32 -1.94
CA VAL A 161 6.38 -0.02 -2.58
C VAL A 161 6.33 1.08 -1.52
N VAL A 162 7.36 1.91 -1.50
CA VAL A 162 7.41 3.09 -0.63
C VAL A 162 6.78 4.28 -1.34
N GLY A 163 5.64 4.74 -0.84
CA GLY A 163 5.01 5.99 -1.25
C GLY A 163 5.60 7.20 -0.50
N ARG A 164 5.04 8.39 -0.74
CA ARG A 164 5.52 9.63 -0.10
C ARG A 164 5.35 9.62 1.43
N GLY A 165 4.20 9.14 1.91
CA GLY A 165 3.93 9.05 3.35
C GLY A 165 4.84 8.04 4.03
N GLN A 166 5.02 6.84 3.44
CA GLN A 166 5.97 5.85 3.96
C GLN A 166 7.40 6.39 3.95
N TRP A 167 7.79 7.16 2.94
CA TRP A 167 9.13 7.77 2.91
C TRP A 167 9.33 8.78 4.04
N GLN A 168 8.33 9.61 4.33
CA GLN A 168 8.40 10.56 5.45
C GLN A 168 8.51 9.85 6.81
N ALA A 169 7.79 8.73 6.98
CA ALA A 169 7.91 7.88 8.16
C ALA A 169 9.29 7.22 8.29
N ILE A 170 9.90 6.76 7.19
CA ILE A 170 11.27 6.24 7.19
C ILE A 170 12.25 7.35 7.60
N GLU A 171 12.10 8.53 7.00
CA GLU A 171 12.97 9.68 7.26
C GLU A 171 12.84 10.16 8.70
N SER A 172 11.64 10.22 9.28
CA SER A 172 11.46 10.65 10.67
C SER A 172 12.13 9.71 11.67
N VAL A 173 11.98 8.38 11.49
CA VAL A 173 12.59 7.38 12.39
C VAL A 173 14.11 7.33 12.26
N LEU A 174 14.64 7.39 11.03
CA LEU A 174 16.08 7.28 10.80
C LEU A 174 16.85 8.59 11.01
N SER A 175 16.17 9.73 11.02
CA SER A 175 16.80 11.03 11.30
C SER A 175 16.95 11.32 12.79
N ASP A 176 16.22 10.60 13.64
CA ASP A 176 16.37 10.69 15.09
C ASP A 176 17.65 9.95 15.51
N PRO A 177 18.67 10.65 16.06
CA PRO A 177 19.89 9.98 16.50
C PRO A 177 19.54 8.94 17.57
N LEU A 178 20.07 7.72 17.43
CA LEU A 178 19.97 6.72 18.48
C LEU A 178 20.82 7.16 19.68
N ILE A 179 20.20 7.91 20.61
CA ILE A 179 20.87 8.50 21.76
C ILE A 179 21.46 7.39 22.65
N GLY A 180 22.72 7.57 23.05
CA GLY A 180 23.40 6.70 24.00
C GLY A 180 23.94 5.38 23.42
N LEU A 181 24.03 5.21 22.10
CA LEU A 181 24.76 4.09 21.52
C LEU A 181 26.22 4.51 21.28
N ASP A 182 27.14 3.92 22.04
CA ASP A 182 28.57 4.27 22.07
C ASP A 182 29.39 3.46 21.06
N SER A 183 28.80 2.44 20.42
CA SER A 183 29.52 1.62 19.45
C SER A 183 28.64 1.08 18.32
N ALA A 184 29.29 0.77 17.20
CA ALA A 184 28.65 0.11 16.05
C ALA A 184 28.08 -1.28 16.41
N ARG A 185 28.63 -1.96 17.43
CA ARG A 185 28.11 -3.23 17.94
C ARG A 185 26.75 -3.03 18.60
N GLN A 186 26.62 -2.04 19.49
CA GLN A 186 25.35 -1.71 20.14
C GLN A 186 24.30 -1.29 19.12
N ALA A 187 24.67 -0.45 18.13
CA ALA A 187 23.77 -0.09 17.03
C ALA A 187 23.30 -1.30 16.23
N ARG A 188 24.18 -2.27 15.96
CA ARG A 188 23.81 -3.50 15.26
C ARG A 188 22.87 -4.38 16.09
N GLU A 189 23.18 -4.58 17.37
CA GLU A 189 22.36 -5.36 18.30
C GLU A 189 20.97 -4.71 18.47
N PHE A 190 20.91 -3.38 18.59
CA PHE A 190 19.65 -2.62 18.61
C PHE A 190 18.81 -2.85 17.35
N LEU A 191 19.43 -2.70 16.16
CA LEU A 191 18.73 -2.91 14.89
C LEU A 191 18.28 -4.36 14.70
N ASP A 192 19.01 -5.34 15.26
CA ASP A 192 18.60 -6.75 15.26
C ASP A 192 17.35 -6.98 16.10
N ILE A 193 17.36 -6.47 17.33
CA ILE A 193 16.22 -6.53 18.23
C ILE A 193 14.99 -5.83 17.61
N ALA A 194 15.21 -4.70 16.93
CA ALA A 194 14.15 -3.99 16.21
C ALA A 194 13.68 -4.68 14.92
N GLY A 195 14.30 -5.79 14.49
CA GLY A 195 13.95 -6.51 13.26
C GLY A 195 14.45 -5.85 11.97
N LEU A 196 15.41 -4.93 12.05
CA LEU A 196 15.92 -4.10 10.96
C LEU A 196 17.30 -4.52 10.42
N LEU A 197 17.89 -5.64 10.85
CA LEU A 197 19.16 -6.12 10.25
C LEU A 197 19.08 -6.38 8.74
N ARG A 198 17.86 -6.58 8.21
CA ARG A 198 17.60 -6.78 6.78
C ARG A 198 16.88 -5.56 6.21
N PHE A 199 17.58 -4.45 6.04
CA PHE A 199 17.02 -3.32 5.33
C PHE A 199 16.63 -3.72 3.89
N PRO A 200 15.40 -3.45 3.46
CA PRO A 200 15.04 -3.67 2.08
C PRO A 200 15.90 -2.79 1.18
N ARG A 201 16.37 -3.35 0.07
CA ARG A 201 17.14 -2.58 -0.91
C ARG A 201 16.19 -1.69 -1.70
N PHE A 202 16.21 -0.40 -1.40
CA PHE A 202 15.49 0.57 -2.21
C PHE A 202 16.20 0.79 -3.53
N ARG A 203 15.48 0.61 -4.64
CA ARG A 203 15.91 1.05 -5.96
C ARG A 203 14.94 2.09 -6.48
N THR A 204 15.46 3.16 -7.05
CA THR A 204 14.65 4.14 -7.76
C THR A 204 14.09 3.51 -9.04
N LEU A 205 12.78 3.68 -9.25
CA LEU A 205 12.16 3.27 -10.51
C LEU A 205 12.69 4.15 -11.64
N THR A 206 13.13 3.51 -12.73
CA THR A 206 13.53 4.19 -13.96
C THR A 206 12.33 4.90 -14.59
N LEU A 207 12.59 5.90 -15.44
CA LEU A 207 11.53 6.59 -16.19
C LEU A 207 10.71 5.61 -17.04
N GLN A 208 11.35 4.57 -17.59
CA GLN A 208 10.68 3.54 -18.38
C GLN A 208 9.71 2.70 -17.53
N GLU A 209 10.11 2.31 -16.33
CA GLU A 209 9.25 1.56 -15.40
C GLU A 209 8.06 2.40 -14.93
N LYS A 210 8.28 3.67 -14.61
CA LYS A 210 7.19 4.61 -14.27
C LYS A 210 6.19 4.72 -15.43
N ARG A 211 6.69 4.93 -16.67
CA ARG A 211 5.84 4.97 -17.88
C ARG A 211 5.06 3.66 -18.08
N ARG A 212 5.68 2.50 -17.89
CA ARG A 212 4.99 1.20 -17.99
C ARG A 212 3.88 1.07 -16.95
N ARG A 213 4.12 1.53 -15.72
CA ARG A 213 3.11 1.51 -14.65
C ARG A 213 1.94 2.43 -14.96
N VAL A 214 2.21 3.66 -15.43
CA VAL A 214 1.15 4.58 -15.88
C VAL A 214 0.33 3.97 -17.02
N LYS A 215 0.98 3.40 -18.05
CA LYS A 215 0.27 2.71 -19.15
C LYS A 215 -0.62 1.57 -18.66
N ARG A 216 -0.14 0.80 -17.66
CA ARG A 216 -0.93 -0.28 -17.04
C ARG A 216 -2.17 0.28 -16.35
N LEU A 217 -2.00 1.32 -15.52
CA LEU A 217 -3.11 1.97 -14.82
C LEU A 217 -4.14 2.55 -15.80
N ILE A 218 -3.69 3.19 -16.89
CA ILE A 218 -4.58 3.67 -17.96
C ILE A 218 -5.35 2.52 -18.58
N ARG A 219 -4.71 1.37 -18.82
CA ARG A 219 -5.36 0.20 -19.40
C ARG A 219 -6.37 -0.43 -18.44
N GLU A 220 -6.02 -0.55 -17.17
CA GLU A 220 -6.88 -1.08 -16.11
C GLU A 220 -8.11 -0.18 -15.87
N ASN A 221 -7.95 1.13 -16.08
CA ASN A 221 -9.03 2.11 -15.97
C ASN A 221 -9.64 2.50 -17.34
N ALA A 222 -9.29 1.80 -18.42
CA ALA A 222 -9.80 2.13 -19.74
C ALA A 222 -11.30 1.82 -19.80
N LEU A 223 -12.06 2.73 -20.43
CA LEU A 223 -13.48 2.49 -20.68
C LEU A 223 -13.68 1.19 -21.48
N PRO A 224 -14.69 0.37 -21.12
CA PRO A 224 -15.03 -0.82 -21.90
C PRO A 224 -15.27 -0.48 -23.37
N ALA A 225 -14.91 -1.40 -24.27
CA ALA A 225 -15.11 -1.25 -25.71
C ALA A 225 -16.54 -0.81 -26.11
N PRO A 226 -17.64 -1.37 -25.55
CA PRO A 226 -18.99 -0.93 -25.90
C PRO A 226 -19.26 0.52 -25.49
N VAL A 227 -18.72 0.97 -24.36
CA VAL A 227 -18.87 2.35 -23.89
C VAL A 227 -18.19 3.34 -24.83
N LYS A 228 -16.96 3.04 -25.26
CA LYS A 228 -16.23 3.90 -26.22
C LYS A 228 -16.98 4.04 -27.55
N LYS A 229 -17.54 2.93 -28.05
CA LYS A 229 -18.35 2.95 -29.28
C LYS A 229 -19.63 3.76 -29.10
N ALA A 230 -20.33 3.57 -27.98
CA ALA A 230 -21.56 4.29 -27.66
C ALA A 230 -21.32 5.81 -27.57
N GLN A 231 -20.29 6.26 -26.83
CA GLN A 231 -19.98 7.69 -26.69
C GLN A 231 -19.68 8.35 -28.04
N GLY A 232 -18.90 7.69 -28.90
CA GLY A 232 -18.61 8.21 -30.24
C GLY A 232 -19.84 8.24 -31.15
N LEU A 233 -20.76 7.29 -30.98
CA LEU A 233 -22.01 7.22 -31.73
C LEU A 233 -22.98 8.32 -31.28
N VAL A 234 -23.26 8.42 -29.98
CA VAL A 234 -24.09 9.46 -29.36
C VAL A 234 -23.63 10.85 -29.77
N HIS A 235 -22.34 11.15 -29.67
CA HIS A 235 -21.84 12.49 -29.96
C HIS A 235 -22.07 12.92 -31.42
N ARG A 236 -21.89 12.00 -32.38
CA ARG A 236 -22.13 12.30 -33.80
C ARG A 236 -23.60 12.55 -34.09
N TYR A 237 -24.48 11.66 -33.61
CA TYR A 237 -25.90 11.77 -33.89
C TYR A 237 -26.58 12.90 -33.12
N GLU A 238 -26.15 13.18 -31.90
CA GLU A 238 -26.67 14.32 -31.14
C GLU A 238 -26.33 15.65 -31.84
N LYS A 239 -25.11 15.77 -32.39
CA LYS A 239 -24.73 16.94 -33.18
C LYS A 239 -25.61 17.07 -34.44
N LEU A 240 -25.82 15.97 -35.17
CA LEU A 240 -26.68 15.96 -36.37
C LEU A 240 -28.13 16.32 -36.02
N LEU A 241 -28.67 15.73 -34.96
CA LEU A 241 -30.03 15.97 -34.49
C LEU A 241 -30.27 17.45 -34.18
N ARG A 242 -29.31 18.12 -33.51
CA ARG A 242 -29.41 19.57 -33.23
C ARG A 242 -29.47 20.40 -34.51
N VAL A 243 -28.61 20.10 -35.47
CA VAL A 243 -28.59 20.81 -36.76
C VAL A 243 -29.92 20.66 -37.49
N LEU A 244 -30.44 19.43 -37.58
CA LEU A 244 -31.72 19.16 -38.23
C LEU A 244 -32.89 19.85 -37.52
N ILE A 245 -32.95 19.79 -36.18
CA ILE A 245 -34.00 20.51 -35.43
C ILE A 245 -33.90 22.02 -35.71
N ALA A 246 -32.70 22.61 -35.67
CA ALA A 246 -32.54 24.04 -35.92
C ALA A 246 -33.02 24.42 -37.33
N GLN A 247 -32.54 23.71 -38.35
CA GLN A 247 -32.85 23.99 -39.75
C GLN A 247 -34.35 23.83 -40.03
N CYS A 248 -34.95 22.70 -39.68
CA CYS A 248 -36.37 22.47 -39.98
C CYS A 248 -37.30 23.44 -39.23
N MET A 249 -36.93 23.85 -38.00
CA MET A 249 -37.71 24.84 -37.25
C MET A 249 -37.55 26.26 -37.82
N GLU A 250 -36.35 26.61 -38.29
CA GLU A 250 -36.07 27.87 -38.98
C GLU A 250 -36.80 27.95 -40.32
N ASP A 251 -36.81 26.88 -41.11
CA ASP A 251 -37.54 26.81 -42.38
C ASP A 251 -39.06 26.98 -42.18
N ALA A 252 -39.60 26.40 -41.11
CA ALA A 252 -41.04 26.46 -40.83
C ALA A 252 -41.50 27.76 -40.15
N TYR A 253 -40.65 28.38 -39.30
CA TYR A 253 -41.05 29.47 -38.42
C TYR A 253 -40.17 30.73 -38.50
N GLY A 254 -39.12 30.74 -39.32
CA GLY A 254 -38.17 31.84 -39.51
C GLY A 254 -36.96 31.82 -38.56
N GLU A 255 -35.99 32.70 -38.80
CA GLU A 255 -34.73 32.81 -38.05
C GLU A 255 -34.95 32.99 -36.52
N ASP A 256 -35.99 33.73 -36.13
CA ASP A 256 -36.33 34.01 -34.72
C ASP A 256 -37.14 32.89 -34.05
N TRP A 257 -37.26 31.71 -34.67
CA TRP A 257 -38.11 30.62 -34.16
C TRP A 257 -37.77 30.25 -32.72
N ALA A 258 -36.50 30.31 -32.32
CA ALA A 258 -36.07 29.89 -30.99
C ALA A 258 -36.72 30.75 -29.89
N GLU A 259 -36.78 32.07 -30.08
CA GLU A 259 -37.40 32.99 -29.13
C GLU A 259 -38.92 32.83 -29.11
N ALA A 260 -39.53 32.63 -30.29
CA ALA A 260 -40.98 32.53 -30.43
C ALA A 260 -41.55 31.18 -29.98
N ARG A 261 -40.84 30.07 -30.23
CA ARG A 261 -41.37 28.70 -30.12
C ARG A 261 -40.89 27.93 -28.90
N LEU A 262 -39.65 28.11 -28.44
CA LEU A 262 -39.14 27.40 -27.25
C LEU A 262 -39.96 27.67 -25.97
N PRO A 263 -40.53 28.86 -25.74
CA PRO A 263 -41.42 29.08 -24.60
C PRO A 263 -42.71 28.25 -24.64
N LEU A 264 -43.20 27.89 -25.83
CA LEU A 264 -44.44 27.11 -26.00
C LEU A 264 -44.27 25.65 -25.60
N CYS A 265 -43.08 25.08 -25.84
CA CYS A 265 -42.74 23.70 -25.47
C CYS A 265 -41.94 23.60 -24.15
N ASP A 266 -42.10 24.56 -23.23
CA ASP A 266 -41.43 24.60 -21.92
C ASP A 266 -39.88 24.61 -21.95
N CYS A 267 -39.29 24.94 -23.10
CA CYS A 267 -37.84 24.96 -23.33
C CYS A 267 -37.21 26.36 -23.17
N LYS A 268 -37.94 27.33 -22.58
CA LYS A 268 -37.47 28.73 -22.34
C LYS A 268 -36.12 28.85 -21.61
N LYS A 269 -35.71 27.82 -20.86
CA LYS A 269 -34.42 27.81 -20.16
C LYS A 269 -33.22 27.80 -21.10
N LEU A 270 -33.39 27.38 -22.35
CA LEU A 270 -32.33 27.42 -23.35
C LEU A 270 -31.96 28.86 -23.76
N LEU A 271 -32.94 29.77 -23.74
CA LEU A 271 -32.75 31.20 -24.09
C LEU A 271 -31.95 31.98 -23.03
N GLY A 272 -31.93 31.51 -21.79
CA GLY A 272 -31.26 32.19 -20.67
C GLY A 272 -29.74 31.98 -20.62
N LYS A 273 -29.16 31.28 -21.60
CA LYS A 273 -27.73 30.98 -21.65
C LYS A 273 -27.04 31.96 -22.60
N SER A 274 -25.95 32.56 -22.15
CA SER A 274 -25.11 33.42 -22.98
C SER A 274 -24.46 32.59 -24.08
N LEU A 275 -24.77 32.90 -25.33
CA LEU A 275 -24.14 32.29 -26.50
C LEU A 275 -22.84 33.03 -26.82
N GLU A 276 -21.74 32.30 -27.04
CA GLU A 276 -20.47 32.88 -27.47
C GLU A 276 -20.15 32.51 -28.93
N GLY A 277 -19.86 33.50 -29.77
CA GLY A 277 -19.47 33.28 -31.17
C GLY A 277 -20.61 32.66 -32.01
N ASP A 278 -20.34 31.50 -32.62
CA ASP A 278 -21.27 30.77 -33.51
C ASP A 278 -22.08 29.69 -32.74
N GLU A 279 -22.16 29.78 -31.42
CA GLU A 279 -22.93 28.82 -30.60
C GLU A 279 -24.44 28.92 -30.86
N SER A 280 -25.07 27.76 -31.09
CA SER A 280 -26.53 27.66 -31.24
C SER A 280 -27.19 27.49 -29.88
N VAL A 281 -28.43 27.98 -29.74
CA VAL A 281 -29.25 27.73 -28.53
C VAL A 281 -29.41 26.23 -28.21
N LEU A 282 -29.33 25.38 -29.25
CA LEU A 282 -29.42 23.93 -29.13
C LEU A 282 -28.11 23.27 -28.67
N ASP A 283 -26.98 23.96 -28.66
CA ASP A 283 -25.73 23.40 -28.13
C ASP A 283 -25.82 23.06 -26.64
N HIS A 284 -26.73 23.76 -25.98
CA HIS A 284 -27.09 23.62 -24.58
C HIS A 284 -28.27 22.71 -24.31
N ALA A 285 -28.91 22.17 -25.36
CA ALA A 285 -30.03 21.25 -25.26
C ALA A 285 -29.56 19.83 -24.92
N ASP A 286 -30.49 19.07 -24.33
CA ASP A 286 -30.33 17.65 -24.04
C ASP A 286 -31.55 16.87 -24.57
N TYR A 287 -31.56 15.55 -24.36
CA TYR A 287 -32.64 14.68 -24.84
C TYR A 287 -34.02 15.07 -24.36
N LYS A 288 -34.15 15.67 -23.17
CA LYS A 288 -35.47 16.13 -22.71
C LYS A 288 -35.93 17.34 -23.51
N HIS A 289 -35.02 18.21 -23.89
CA HIS A 289 -35.33 19.34 -24.77
C HIS A 289 -35.69 18.86 -26.18
N TYR A 290 -34.94 17.91 -26.77
CA TYR A 290 -35.30 17.37 -28.09
C TYR A 290 -36.70 16.74 -28.08
N GLU A 291 -37.02 15.98 -27.02
CA GLU A 291 -38.35 15.39 -26.83
C GLU A 291 -39.43 16.48 -26.80
N LEU A 292 -39.24 17.53 -26.00
CA LEU A 292 -40.19 18.63 -25.87
C LEU A 292 -40.35 19.43 -27.17
N ILE A 293 -39.27 19.68 -27.90
CA ILE A 293 -39.31 20.44 -29.15
C ILE A 293 -39.99 19.61 -30.25
N MET A 294 -39.50 18.38 -30.49
CA MET A 294 -39.97 17.55 -31.61
C MET A 294 -41.36 16.96 -31.38
N CYS A 295 -41.73 16.71 -30.12
CA CYS A 295 -43.00 16.09 -29.76
C CYS A 295 -44.00 17.07 -29.14
N HIS A 296 -43.81 18.38 -29.35
CA HIS A 296 -44.86 19.38 -29.13
C HIS A 296 -45.84 19.31 -30.29
N ASP A 297 -47.15 19.25 -30.00
CA ASP A 297 -48.19 18.94 -31.00
C ASP A 297 -48.09 19.83 -32.25
N GLU A 298 -47.96 21.16 -32.09
CA GLU A 298 -47.86 22.08 -33.23
C GLU A 298 -46.55 21.89 -34.02
N HIS A 299 -45.42 21.66 -33.34
CA HIS A 299 -44.14 21.48 -34.02
C HIS A 299 -44.09 20.14 -34.74
N PHE A 300 -44.66 19.10 -34.13
CA PHE A 300 -44.73 17.79 -34.72
C PHE A 300 -45.58 17.83 -35.99
N GLU A 301 -46.82 18.32 -35.92
CA GLU A 301 -47.70 18.40 -37.09
C GLU A 301 -47.12 19.26 -38.22
N SER A 302 -46.48 20.38 -37.88
CA SER A 302 -45.98 21.33 -38.88
C SER A 302 -44.63 20.94 -39.49
N VAL A 303 -43.77 20.28 -38.72
CA VAL A 303 -42.34 20.10 -39.07
C VAL A 303 -41.95 18.63 -39.12
N PHE A 304 -42.27 17.85 -38.08
CA PHE A 304 -41.70 16.51 -37.91
C PHE A 304 -42.59 15.38 -38.44
N ALA A 305 -43.87 15.62 -38.70
CA ALA A 305 -44.83 14.61 -39.17
C ALA A 305 -44.53 14.10 -40.58
N VAL A 306 -43.75 14.86 -41.37
CA VAL A 306 -43.26 14.41 -42.69
C VAL A 306 -42.30 13.22 -42.57
N ALA A 307 -41.56 13.17 -41.48
CA ALA A 307 -40.50 12.19 -41.22
C ALA A 307 -40.91 11.10 -40.23
N TYR A 308 -41.80 11.43 -39.28
CA TYR A 308 -42.19 10.55 -38.19
C TYR A 308 -43.70 10.39 -38.16
N THR A 309 -44.19 9.14 -38.23
CA THR A 309 -45.62 8.86 -38.35
C THR A 309 -46.36 8.93 -37.01
N ASP A 310 -45.69 8.58 -35.90
CA ASP A 310 -46.28 8.52 -34.56
C ASP A 310 -45.46 9.33 -33.55
N ILE A 311 -46.08 10.37 -32.99
CA ILE A 311 -45.50 11.24 -31.98
C ILE A 311 -45.14 10.49 -30.69
N ASP A 312 -45.92 9.47 -30.30
CA ASP A 312 -45.67 8.67 -29.10
C ASP A 312 -44.52 7.69 -29.30
N GLU A 313 -44.33 7.17 -30.51
CA GLU A 313 -43.15 6.38 -30.87
C GLU A 313 -41.88 7.24 -30.88
N LEU A 314 -41.93 8.43 -31.46
CA LEU A 314 -40.81 9.38 -31.46
C LEU A 314 -40.43 9.77 -30.02
N ARG A 315 -41.42 10.13 -29.20
CA ARG A 315 -41.23 10.48 -27.78
C ARG A 315 -40.55 9.34 -27.00
N ARG A 316 -41.04 8.11 -27.16
CA ARG A 316 -40.43 6.92 -26.53
C ARG A 316 -39.00 6.68 -27.00
N THR A 317 -38.74 6.86 -28.30
CA THR A 317 -37.41 6.70 -28.89
C THR A 317 -36.41 7.70 -28.33
N ILE A 318 -36.74 8.99 -28.33
CA ILE A 318 -35.87 10.06 -27.78
C ILE A 318 -35.62 9.84 -26.29
N ALA A 319 -36.66 9.54 -25.51
CA ALA A 319 -36.51 9.26 -24.08
C ALA A 319 -35.59 8.06 -23.83
N ARG A 320 -35.72 6.99 -24.63
CA ARG A 320 -34.86 5.80 -24.51
C ARG A 320 -33.41 6.07 -24.92
N LEU A 321 -33.18 6.84 -25.98
CA LEU A 321 -31.85 7.31 -26.37
C LEU A 321 -31.20 8.12 -25.24
N GLY A 322 -31.95 9.01 -24.59
CA GLY A 322 -31.47 9.77 -23.43
C GLY A 322 -31.03 8.89 -22.26
N GLN A 323 -31.80 7.84 -21.95
CA GLN A 323 -31.43 6.85 -20.92
C GLN A 323 -30.14 6.09 -21.29
N LEU A 324 -30.01 5.63 -22.54
CA LEU A 324 -28.82 4.91 -23.01
C LEU A 324 -27.57 5.81 -23.06
N ARG A 325 -27.76 7.10 -23.41
CA ARG A 325 -26.72 8.13 -23.32
C ARG A 325 -26.27 8.34 -21.89
N ALA A 326 -27.19 8.50 -20.94
CA ALA A 326 -26.85 8.62 -19.52
C ALA A 326 -26.08 7.38 -19.01
N ARG A 327 -26.52 6.17 -19.38
CA ARG A 327 -25.86 4.91 -19.01
C ARG A 327 -24.46 4.78 -19.59
N SER A 328 -24.22 5.19 -20.84
CA SER A 328 -22.88 5.12 -21.45
C SER A 328 -21.91 6.21 -20.96
N HIS A 329 -22.41 7.38 -20.55
CA HIS A 329 -21.57 8.49 -20.06
C HIS A 329 -21.33 8.46 -18.55
N HIS A 330 -22.25 7.88 -17.76
CA HIS A 330 -22.17 7.90 -16.29
C HIS A 330 -22.15 6.51 -15.65
N GLY A 331 -22.43 5.43 -16.39
CA GLY A 331 -22.53 4.06 -15.88
C GLY A 331 -21.41 3.14 -16.38
N ARG A 332 -20.74 2.45 -15.46
CA ARG A 332 -19.91 1.26 -15.82
C ARG A 332 -20.76 0.02 -16.14
N THR A 333 -22.08 0.15 -16.14
CA THR A 333 -23.08 -0.92 -16.35
C THR A 333 -23.63 -0.94 -17.79
N PHE A 334 -23.01 -0.24 -18.72
CA PHE A 334 -23.40 -0.25 -20.13
C PHE A 334 -22.85 -1.51 -20.82
N THR A 335 -23.77 -2.31 -21.36
CA THR A 335 -23.53 -3.66 -21.89
C THR A 335 -23.43 -3.67 -23.42
N VAL A 336 -23.19 -4.86 -24.00
CA VAL A 336 -23.21 -5.05 -25.46
C VAL A 336 -24.65 -4.97 -25.98
N GLU A 337 -25.62 -5.42 -25.20
CA GLU A 337 -27.05 -5.36 -25.48
C GLU A 337 -27.51 -3.91 -25.55
N ASP A 338 -27.08 -3.07 -24.60
CA ASP A 338 -27.36 -1.63 -24.62
C ASP A 338 -26.76 -0.95 -25.87
N LEU A 339 -25.56 -1.35 -26.31
CA LEU A 339 -24.97 -0.83 -27.54
C LEU A 339 -25.78 -1.23 -28.78
N ARG A 340 -26.27 -2.47 -28.83
CA ARG A 340 -27.11 -2.95 -29.94
C ARG A 340 -28.42 -2.19 -30.01
N GLU A 341 -29.06 -2.00 -28.86
CA GLU A 341 -30.29 -1.22 -28.73
C GLU A 341 -30.07 0.24 -29.16
N LEU A 342 -29.03 0.88 -28.63
CA LEU A 342 -28.65 2.25 -29.01
C LEU A 342 -28.44 2.37 -30.53
N THR A 343 -27.76 1.41 -31.14
CA THR A 343 -27.52 1.39 -32.60
C THR A 343 -28.82 1.24 -33.38
N ALA A 344 -29.73 0.37 -32.92
CA ALA A 344 -31.02 0.17 -33.57
C ALA A 344 -31.91 1.41 -33.51
N LEU A 345 -31.97 2.07 -32.34
CA LEU A 345 -32.74 3.31 -32.16
C LEU A 345 -32.19 4.44 -33.01
N TRP A 346 -30.86 4.59 -33.12
CA TRP A 346 -30.29 5.60 -34.00
C TRP A 346 -30.57 5.35 -35.47
N ARG A 347 -30.59 4.09 -35.92
CA ARG A 347 -31.02 3.76 -37.30
C ARG A 347 -32.48 4.10 -37.56
N ALA A 348 -33.35 3.90 -36.55
CA ALA A 348 -34.74 4.31 -36.66
C ALA A 348 -34.88 5.84 -36.76
N MET A 349 -34.09 6.58 -35.98
CA MET A 349 -34.01 8.05 -36.09
C MET A 349 -33.45 8.52 -37.43
N GLU A 350 -32.40 7.86 -37.95
CA GLU A 350 -31.80 8.19 -39.25
C GLU A 350 -32.82 8.11 -40.40
N ALA A 351 -33.66 7.08 -40.41
CA ALA A 351 -34.71 6.96 -41.41
C ALA A 351 -35.67 8.16 -41.41
N GLY A 352 -35.95 8.74 -40.23
CA GLY A 352 -36.68 9.98 -40.12
C GLY A 352 -35.87 11.20 -40.57
N PHE A 353 -34.57 11.25 -40.28
CA PHE A 353 -33.70 12.34 -40.74
C PHE A 353 -33.67 12.47 -42.26
N GLU A 354 -33.67 11.35 -42.99
CA GLU A 354 -33.74 11.37 -44.45
C GLU A 354 -35.00 12.10 -44.96
N GLY A 355 -36.14 11.94 -44.29
CA GLY A 355 -37.38 12.63 -44.63
C GLY A 355 -37.43 14.11 -44.21
N LEU A 356 -36.47 14.59 -43.42
CA LEU A 356 -36.35 16.00 -43.02
C LEU A 356 -35.40 16.81 -43.92
N ILE A 357 -34.64 16.14 -44.78
CA ILE A 357 -33.69 16.79 -45.69
C ILE A 357 -34.40 17.01 -47.02
N ASP A 358 -34.33 18.24 -47.55
CA ASP A 358 -34.94 18.58 -48.83
C ASP A 358 -34.35 17.75 -49.99
N ASP A 359 -35.22 17.23 -50.86
CA ASP A 359 -34.84 16.43 -52.03
C ASP A 359 -34.12 17.23 -53.12
N VAL A 360 -34.24 18.57 -53.10
CA VAL A 360 -33.76 19.45 -54.17
C VAL A 360 -33.04 20.66 -53.59
N VAL A 361 -31.75 20.77 -53.89
CA VAL A 361 -30.95 21.97 -53.60
C VAL A 361 -30.81 22.78 -54.89
N ILE A 362 -31.15 24.07 -54.84
CA ILE A 362 -30.84 25.00 -55.93
C ILE A 362 -29.38 25.43 -55.75
N GLU A 363 -28.48 24.87 -56.57
CA GLU A 363 -27.10 25.35 -56.63
C GLU A 363 -27.05 26.76 -57.23
N PRO A 364 -26.27 27.70 -56.65
CA PRO A 364 -26.17 29.08 -57.10
C PRO A 364 -25.47 29.25 -58.47
#